data_AF-A0A1G3A2X4-F1
#
_entry.id   AF-A0A1G3A2X4-F1
#
_cell.length_a   1.000
_cell.length_b   1.000
_cell.length_c   1.000
_cell.angle_alpha   90.00
_cell.angle_beta   90.00
_cell.angle_gamma   90.00
#
_symmetry.space_group_name_H-M   'P 1'
#
loop_
_entity.id
_entity.type
_entity.pdbx_description
1 polymer ?
#
loop_
_entity_poly.entity_id
_entity_poly.type
_entity_poly.pdbx_seq_one_letter_code
_entity_poly.pdbx_strand_id
1 'polypeptide(L)'
;MKNREVHILKEAVADLEEGRLFYDRNEEGVGDYFYDSLISDLEALRFFGGIHSRKFGLYRMFSKRFPFAVYYEMEKEIVYVVAVLDMRRKPSRIKKNIGKRKG
;
A
#
# COMPACT_ATOMS: atom_id res chain seq x y z
N MET A 1 16.87 3.27 -16.33
CA MET A 1 16.01 3.41 -15.13
C MET A 1 16.39 2.32 -14.14
N LYS A 2 16.48 2.64 -12.83
CA LYS A 2 16.72 1.61 -11.81
C LYS A 2 15.48 0.72 -11.68
N ASN A 3 15.68 -0.59 -11.71
CA ASN A 3 14.64 -1.60 -11.50
C ASN A 3 14.82 -2.18 -10.10
N ARG A 4 13.91 -1.84 -9.19
CA ARG A 4 13.97 -2.25 -7.79
C ARG A 4 13.16 -3.49 -7.54
N GLU A 5 13.55 -4.22 -6.50
CA GLU A 5 12.75 -5.31 -5.97
C GLU A 5 11.69 -4.75 -5.02
N VAL A 6 10.48 -5.30 -5.07
CA VAL A 6 9.36 -4.88 -4.22
C VAL A 6 8.95 -6.08 -3.36
N HIS A 7 9.15 -5.95 -2.06
CA HIS A 7 8.76 -6.94 -1.05
C HIS A 7 7.50 -6.46 -0.35
N ILE A 8 6.46 -7.28 -0.37
CA ILE A 8 5.20 -6.97 0.31
C ILE A 8 5.21 -7.68 1.65
N LEU A 9 5.21 -6.92 2.74
CA LEU A 9 5.18 -7.50 4.08
C LEU A 9 3.83 -8.16 4.35
N LYS A 10 3.82 -9.15 5.26
CA LYS A 10 2.64 -9.95 5.58
C LYS A 10 1.44 -9.08 5.97
N GLU A 11 1.68 -8.01 6.72
CA GLU A 11 0.64 -7.08 7.14
C GLU A 11 0.05 -6.27 5.96
N ALA A 12 0.85 -5.97 4.95
CA ALA A 12 0.38 -5.31 3.73
C ALA A 12 -0.40 -6.28 2.84
N VAL A 13 -0.02 -7.58 2.79
CA VAL A 13 -0.82 -8.62 2.15
C VAL A 13 -2.20 -8.73 2.82
N ALA A 14 -2.23 -8.77 4.15
CA ALA A 14 -3.49 -8.80 4.90
C ALA A 14 -4.36 -7.56 4.65
N ASP A 15 -3.77 -6.38 4.50
CA ASP A 15 -4.53 -5.17 4.15
C ASP A 15 -5.15 -5.27 2.73
N LEU A 16 -4.42 -5.83 1.77
CA LEU A 16 -4.92 -6.05 0.39
C LEU A 16 -6.11 -7.02 0.40
N GLU A 17 -6.01 -8.12 1.16
CA GLU A 17 -7.09 -9.09 1.32
C GLU A 17 -8.31 -8.46 2.00
N GLU A 18 -8.13 -7.68 3.09
CA GLU A 18 -9.21 -6.95 3.75
C GLU A 18 -9.90 -5.98 2.79
N GLY A 19 -9.13 -5.28 1.95
CA GLY A 19 -9.63 -4.37 0.93
C GLY A 19 -10.41 -5.08 -0.17
N ARG A 20 -9.88 -6.18 -0.71
CA ARG A 20 -10.55 -7.01 -1.73
C ARG A 20 -11.89 -7.50 -1.22
N LEU A 21 -11.92 -8.12 -0.05
CA LEU A 21 -13.15 -8.60 0.58
C LEU A 21 -14.15 -7.47 0.89
N PHE A 22 -13.66 -6.27 1.22
CA PHE A 22 -14.54 -5.12 1.43
C PHE A 22 -15.26 -4.71 0.14
N TYR A 23 -14.54 -4.63 -0.98
CA TYR A 23 -15.14 -4.20 -2.24
C TYR A 23 -16.00 -5.29 -2.88
N ASP A 24 -15.61 -6.55 -2.77
CA ASP A 24 -16.38 -7.68 -3.31
C ASP A 24 -17.76 -7.82 -2.64
N ARG A 25 -17.87 -7.47 -1.36
CA ARG A 25 -19.15 -7.42 -0.65
C ARG A 25 -20.09 -6.30 -1.13
N ASN A 26 -19.55 -5.26 -1.78
CA ASN A 26 -20.38 -4.16 -2.28
C ASN A 26 -20.98 -4.51 -3.64
N GLU A 27 -20.18 -5.12 -4.51
CA GLU A 27 -20.58 -5.59 -5.83
C GLU A 27 -19.57 -6.64 -6.29
N GLU A 28 -20.08 -7.77 -6.78
CA GLU A 28 -19.29 -8.90 -7.25
C GLU A 28 -18.27 -8.46 -8.31
N GLY A 29 -17.00 -8.84 -8.14
CA GLY A 29 -15.92 -8.51 -9.08
C GLY A 29 -15.24 -7.15 -8.84
N VAL A 30 -15.83 -6.25 -8.04
CA VAL A 30 -15.15 -5.00 -7.65
C VAL A 30 -13.97 -5.28 -6.72
N GLY A 31 -14.02 -6.36 -5.94
CA GLY A 31 -12.89 -6.82 -5.14
C GLY A 31 -11.67 -7.18 -6.00
N ASP A 32 -11.89 -7.86 -7.11
CA ASP A 32 -10.83 -8.26 -8.04
C ASP A 32 -10.24 -7.04 -8.74
N TYR A 33 -11.10 -6.13 -9.21
CA TYR A 33 -10.65 -4.86 -9.79
C TYR A 33 -9.85 -4.00 -8.79
N PHE A 34 -10.24 -4.02 -7.51
CA PHE A 34 -9.44 -3.42 -6.44
C PHE A 34 -8.07 -4.06 -6.32
N TYR A 35 -8.01 -5.39 -6.26
CA TYR A 35 -6.76 -6.12 -6.09
C TYR A 35 -5.80 -5.83 -7.27
N ASP A 36 -6.27 -5.98 -8.50
CA ASP A 36 -5.46 -5.74 -9.71
C ASP A 36 -4.97 -4.29 -9.80
N SER A 37 -5.82 -3.33 -9.44
CA SER A 37 -5.44 -1.91 -9.42
C SER A 37 -4.32 -1.65 -8.41
N LEU A 38 -4.39 -2.24 -7.21
CA LEU A 38 -3.36 -2.07 -6.18
C LEU A 38 -2.08 -2.80 -6.54
N ILE A 39 -2.14 -4.00 -7.12
CA ILE A 39 -0.95 -4.70 -7.60
C ILE A 39 -0.22 -3.87 -8.66
N SER A 40 -0.95 -3.29 -9.63
CA SER A 40 -0.36 -2.41 -10.64
C SER A 40 0.32 -1.17 -10.02
N ASP A 41 -0.27 -0.60 -8.97
CA ASP A 41 0.34 0.49 -8.22
C ASP A 41 1.63 0.05 -7.49
N LEU A 42 1.64 -1.14 -6.87
CA LEU A 42 2.82 -1.71 -6.21
C LEU A 42 3.96 -2.01 -7.19
N GLU A 43 3.66 -2.54 -8.37
CA GLU A 43 4.65 -2.76 -9.43
C GLU A 43 5.31 -1.46 -9.89
N ALA A 44 4.57 -0.36 -9.91
CA ALA A 44 5.11 0.95 -10.26
C ALA A 44 6.21 1.42 -9.28
N LEU A 45 6.23 0.92 -8.03
CA LEU A 45 7.28 1.23 -7.06
C LEU A 45 8.65 0.71 -7.47
N ARG A 46 8.73 -0.28 -8.37
CA ARG A 46 10.00 -0.74 -8.96
C ARG A 46 10.76 0.43 -9.61
N PHE A 47 10.03 1.38 -10.19
CA PHE A 47 10.58 2.52 -10.91
C PHE A 47 10.54 3.81 -10.07
N PHE A 48 9.41 4.05 -9.39
CA PHE A 48 9.13 5.31 -8.70
C PHE A 48 9.35 5.25 -7.17
N GLY A 49 9.88 4.14 -6.65
CA GLY A 49 10.28 4.04 -5.25
C GLY A 49 11.24 5.17 -4.85
N GLY A 50 10.90 5.89 -3.77
CA GLY A 50 11.75 6.90 -3.15
C GLY A 50 11.44 8.35 -3.52
N ILE A 51 10.62 8.59 -4.55
CA ILE A 51 10.25 9.97 -4.99
C ILE A 51 9.03 10.53 -4.24
N HIS A 52 8.33 9.66 -3.50
CA HIS A 52 7.06 9.99 -2.88
C HIS A 52 7.24 10.79 -1.59
N SER A 53 6.24 11.61 -1.22
CA SER A 53 6.30 12.34 0.06
C SER A 53 6.29 11.37 1.25
N ARG A 54 6.97 11.75 2.34
CA ARG A 54 6.98 10.94 3.57
C ARG A 54 5.86 11.35 4.52
N LYS A 55 5.23 10.37 5.16
CA LYS A 55 4.27 10.58 6.26
C LYS A 55 4.43 9.49 7.31
N PHE A 56 4.43 9.87 8.58
CA PHE A 56 4.73 8.97 9.71
C PHE A 56 6.12 8.29 9.59
N GLY A 57 7.05 8.93 8.89
CA GLY A 57 8.40 8.44 8.64
C GLY A 57 8.52 7.31 7.62
N LEU A 58 7.47 7.01 6.84
CA LEU A 58 7.51 6.12 5.67
C LEU A 58 7.25 6.94 4.41
N TYR A 59 7.69 6.46 3.26
CA TYR A 59 7.20 6.96 1.97
C TYR A 59 5.71 6.63 1.84
N ARG A 60 4.96 7.53 1.21
CA ARG A 60 3.51 7.36 1.00
C ARG A 60 3.13 7.66 -0.44
N MET A 61 2.60 6.65 -1.11
CA MET A 61 2.01 6.75 -2.45
C MET A 61 0.49 6.57 -2.32
N PHE A 62 -0.30 7.38 -3.03
CA PHE A 62 -1.74 7.15 -3.15
C PHE A 62 -2.02 6.21 -4.31
N SER A 63 -2.98 5.30 -4.14
CA SER A 63 -3.47 4.48 -5.24
C SER A 63 -4.17 5.36 -6.27
N LYS A 64 -4.07 4.97 -7.55
CA LYS A 64 -4.65 5.73 -8.67
C LYS A 64 -6.16 5.62 -8.76
N ARG A 65 -6.73 4.49 -8.34
CA ARG A 65 -8.15 4.16 -8.56
C ARG A 65 -8.97 4.12 -7.28
N PHE A 66 -8.35 3.74 -6.17
CA PHE A 66 -9.03 3.58 -4.90
C PHE A 66 -8.52 4.58 -3.87
N PRO A 67 -9.35 4.96 -2.87
CA PRO A 67 -8.97 5.90 -1.82
C PRO A 67 -8.04 5.24 -0.78
N PHE A 68 -6.96 4.61 -1.25
CA PHE A 68 -5.99 3.88 -0.47
C PHE A 68 -4.61 4.54 -0.59
N ALA A 69 -3.78 4.35 0.42
CA ALA A 69 -2.38 4.75 0.38
C ALA A 69 -1.47 3.57 0.71
N VAL A 70 -0.44 3.42 -0.09
CA VAL A 70 0.67 2.50 0.12
C VAL A 70 1.74 3.20 0.93
N TYR A 71 2.08 2.61 2.07
CA TYR A 71 3.19 3.02 2.91
C TYR A 71 4.34 2.04 2.74
N TYR A 72 5.52 2.57 2.43
CA TYR A 72 6.71 1.75 2.22
C TYR A 72 7.95 2.44 2.73
N GLU A 73 9.00 1.66 2.91
CA GLU A 73 10.36 2.15 3.12
C GLU A 73 11.31 1.54 2.10
N MET A 74 12.54 2.05 2.10
CA MET A 74 13.56 1.61 1.18
C MET A 74 14.82 1.29 1.95
N GLU A 75 15.38 0.13 1.64
CA GLU A 75 16.73 -0.25 2.04
C GLU A 75 17.53 -0.53 0.77
N LYS A 76 18.55 0.28 0.51
CA LYS A 76 19.31 0.25 -0.76
C LYS A 76 18.36 0.35 -1.97
N GLU A 77 18.24 -0.71 -2.76
CA GLU A 77 17.39 -0.78 -3.96
C GLU A 77 16.17 -1.69 -3.76
N ILE A 78 15.83 -2.01 -2.51
CA ILE A 78 14.64 -2.81 -2.16
C ILE A 78 13.57 -1.88 -1.59
N VAL A 79 12.34 -2.05 -2.08
CA VAL A 79 11.14 -1.39 -1.56
C VAL A 79 10.39 -2.37 -0.68
N TYR A 80 10.22 -2.06 0.61
CA TYR A 80 9.42 -2.85 1.54
C TYR A 80 8.06 -2.18 1.75
N VAL A 81 7.00 -2.82 1.25
CA VAL A 81 5.62 -2.35 1.41
C VAL A 81 5.13 -2.76 2.79
N VAL A 82 5.00 -1.77 3.66
CA VAL A 82 4.66 -1.95 5.08
C VAL A 82 3.14 -1.98 5.31
N ALA A 83 2.37 -1.21 4.52
CA ALA A 83 0.92 -1.14 4.67
C ALA A 83 0.21 -0.64 3.40
N VAL A 84 -1.03 -1.08 3.19
CA VAL A 84 -1.93 -0.62 2.12
C VAL A 84 -3.27 -0.20 2.74
N LEU A 85 -3.40 1.07 3.14
CA LEU A 85 -4.46 1.48 4.06
C LEU A 85 -5.54 2.32 3.38
N ASP A 86 -6.81 2.06 3.73
CA ASP A 86 -7.96 2.88 3.34
C ASP A 86 -7.90 4.26 4.01
N MET A 87 -7.81 5.33 3.19
CA MET A 87 -7.67 6.71 3.64
C MET A 87 -8.98 7.35 4.10
N ARG A 88 -10.13 6.68 3.89
CA ARG A 88 -11.43 7.10 4.45
C ARG A 88 -11.53 6.81 5.95
N ARG A 89 -10.65 5.96 6.49
CA ARG A 89 -10.59 5.66 7.93
C ARG A 89 -10.01 6.83 8.71
N LYS A 90 -10.40 6.97 9.98
CA LYS A 90 -9.89 8.03 10.87
C LYS A 90 -8.35 8.07 10.89
N PRO A 91 -7.71 9.23 10.70
CA PRO A 91 -6.24 9.35 10.65
C PRO A 91 -5.49 8.78 11.86
N SER A 92 -6.09 8.82 13.05
CA SER A 92 -5.52 8.22 14.27
C SER A 92 -5.36 6.69 14.17
N ARG A 93 -6.28 6.00 13.48
CA ARG A 93 -6.19 4.55 13.23
C ARG A 93 -5.04 4.24 12.27
N ILE A 94 -4.87 5.06 11.23
CA ILE A 94 -3.75 4.93 10.27
C ILE A 94 -2.41 5.09 11.00
N LYS A 95 -2.26 6.15 11.82
CA LYS A 95 -1.04 6.38 12.62
C LYS A 95 -0.76 5.20 13.57
N LYS A 96 -1.80 4.67 14.24
CA LYS A 96 -1.67 3.52 15.14
C LYS A 96 -1.24 2.24 14.39
N ASN A 97 -1.84 1.97 13.22
CA ASN A 97 -1.47 0.81 12.41
C ASN A 97 -0.01 0.89 11.97
N ILE A 98 0.42 2.05 11.46
CA ILE A 98 1.81 2.26 11.06
C ILE A 98 2.76 2.16 12.25
N GLY A 99 2.41 2.75 13.39
CA GLY A 99 3.24 2.67 14.59
C GLY A 99 3.45 1.25 15.13
N LYS A 100 2.51 0.33 14.89
CA LYS A 100 2.65 -1.09 15.26
C LYS A 100 3.52 -1.91 14.30
N ARG A 101 3.67 -1.43 13.07
CA ARG A 101 4.36 -2.14 11.97
C ARG A 101 5.75 -1.59 11.70
N LYS A 102 6.10 -0.46 12.33
CA LYS A 102 7.47 0.03 12.42
C LYS A 102 8.20 -0.74 13.51
N GLY A 103 9.04 -1.68 13.11
CA GLY A 103 9.95 -2.45 13.96
C GLY A 103 11.17 -2.82 13.14
#